data_AF-A0A956W3Y5-F1
#
_entry.id   AF-A0A956W3Y5-F1
#
_cell.length_a   1.000
_cell.length_b   1.000
_cell.length_c   1.000
_cell.angle_alpha   90.00
_cell.angle_beta   90.00
_cell.angle_gamma   90.00
#
_symmetry.space_group_name_H-M   'P 1'
#
loop_
_entity.id
_entity.type
_entity.pdbx_description
1 polymer ?
#
loop_
_entity_poly.entity_id
_entity_poly.type
_entity_poly.pdbx_seq_one_letter_code
_entity_poly.pdbx_strand_id
1 'polypeptide(L)'
;MKWFRRKPRITDEIYGRLLTSFGRVVDADPFIAGPAEALAERVESELAAHAEAIDRVMYAGSARYHLKLLAGSWLQAAEGTVPTTTAEVFEEALVWKFEPLARGSSELSHRLSALARGEVRKE
;
A
#
# COMPACT_ATOMS: atom_id res chain seq x y z
N MET A 1 -12.07 -26.53 12.62
CA MET A 1 -12.68 -25.27 13.09
C MET A 1 -11.57 -24.23 13.25
N LYS A 2 -11.38 -23.31 12.29
CA LYS A 2 -10.39 -22.24 12.41
C LYS A 2 -10.94 -21.22 13.41
N TRP A 3 -10.49 -21.32 14.65
CA TRP A 3 -10.80 -20.36 15.71
C TRP A 3 -10.46 -18.96 15.23
N PHE A 4 -11.36 -18.03 15.52
CA PHE A 4 -11.30 -16.60 15.27
C PHE A 4 -9.92 -16.02 15.66
N ARG A 5 -8.96 -16.08 14.74
CA ARG A 5 -7.71 -15.35 14.83
C ARG A 5 -8.13 -13.89 14.65
N ARG A 6 -8.39 -13.18 15.76
CA ARG A 6 -8.52 -11.71 15.74
C ARG A 6 -7.28 -11.20 15.00
N LYS A 7 -7.49 -10.60 13.83
CA LYS A 7 -6.39 -9.92 13.12
C LYS A 7 -5.77 -8.95 14.14
N PRO A 8 -4.45 -8.98 14.35
CA PRO A 8 -3.81 -8.04 15.27
C PRO A 8 -4.20 -6.62 14.83
N ARG A 9 -4.70 -5.83 15.76
CA ARG A 9 -5.11 -4.44 15.49
C ARG A 9 -3.86 -3.69 15.02
N ILE A 10 -3.94 -3.03 13.85
CA ILE A 10 -2.83 -2.19 13.37
C ILE A 10 -2.58 -1.07 14.41
N THR A 11 -1.30 -0.86 14.72
CA THR A 11 -0.78 0.20 15.60
C THR A 11 0.31 0.96 14.87
N ASP A 12 0.70 2.15 15.36
CA ASP A 12 1.83 2.90 14.78
C ASP A 12 3.13 2.09 14.77
N GLU A 13 3.37 1.25 15.78
CA GLU A 13 4.54 0.37 15.84
C GLU A 13 4.51 -0.71 14.73
N ILE A 14 3.35 -1.38 14.55
CA ILE A 14 3.18 -2.39 13.50
C ILE A 14 3.32 -1.72 12.13
N TYR A 15 2.69 -0.57 11.94
CA TYR A 15 2.78 0.21 10.72
C TYR A 15 4.22 0.61 10.39
N GLY A 16 4.94 1.20 11.35
CA GLY A 16 6.35 1.59 11.15
C GLY A 16 7.27 0.40 10.83
N ARG A 17 7.01 -0.78 11.43
CA ARG A 17 7.73 -2.01 11.08
C ARG A 17 7.44 -2.47 9.66
N LEU A 18 6.18 -2.42 9.21
CA LEU A 18 5.82 -2.76 7.83
C LEU A 18 6.52 -1.84 6.84
N LEU A 19 6.49 -0.51 7.06
CA LEU A 19 7.18 0.45 6.20
C LEU A 19 8.68 0.19 6.13
N THR A 20 9.33 -0.06 7.26
CA THR A 20 10.77 -0.29 7.31
C THR A 20 11.15 -1.59 6.62
N SER A 21 10.37 -2.65 6.85
CA SER A 21 10.68 -3.99 6.33
C SER A 21 10.47 -4.03 4.83
N PHE A 22 9.34 -3.51 4.33
CA PHE A 22 9.08 -3.43 2.90
C PHE A 22 9.95 -2.38 2.22
N GLY A 23 10.21 -1.22 2.83
CA GLY A 23 11.10 -0.21 2.26
C GLY A 23 12.47 -0.77 1.93
N ARG A 24 13.09 -1.51 2.87
CA ARG A 24 14.39 -2.15 2.62
C ARG A 24 14.40 -3.14 1.46
N VAL A 25 13.31 -3.89 1.28
CA VAL A 25 13.26 -4.94 0.25
C VAL A 25 12.87 -4.34 -1.11
N VAL A 26 11.82 -3.52 -1.13
CA VAL A 26 11.30 -2.88 -2.35
C VAL A 26 12.34 -1.96 -2.96
N ASP A 27 13.06 -1.16 -2.17
CA ASP A 27 14.06 -0.24 -2.71
C ASP A 27 15.38 -0.93 -3.11
N ALA A 28 15.64 -2.14 -2.61
CA ALA A 28 16.87 -2.88 -2.91
C ALA A 28 16.82 -3.64 -4.25
N ASP A 29 15.62 -4.01 -4.73
CA ASP A 29 15.44 -4.73 -5.98
C ASP A 29 14.91 -3.82 -7.09
N PRO A 30 15.72 -3.45 -8.10
CA PRO A 30 15.27 -2.59 -9.21
C PRO A 30 14.09 -3.16 -10.01
N PHE A 31 13.95 -4.49 -10.07
CA PHE A 31 12.84 -5.15 -10.78
C PHE A 31 11.52 -5.05 -10.01
N ILE A 32 11.58 -4.75 -8.70
CA ILE A 32 10.40 -4.43 -7.89
C ILE A 32 10.21 -2.91 -7.79
N ALA A 33 11.28 -2.15 -7.50
CA ALA A 33 11.23 -0.72 -7.25
C ALA A 33 10.64 0.07 -8.42
N GLY A 34 11.09 -0.20 -9.65
CA GLY A 34 10.65 0.52 -10.84
C GLY A 34 9.16 0.30 -11.15
N PRO A 35 8.69 -0.96 -11.29
CA PRO A 35 7.28 -1.23 -11.50
C PRO A 35 6.38 -0.77 -10.35
N ALA A 36 6.85 -0.89 -9.10
CA ALA A 36 6.12 -0.40 -7.94
C ALA A 36 5.93 1.13 -7.97
N GLU A 37 6.97 1.87 -8.36
CA GLU A 37 6.92 3.32 -8.53
C GLU A 37 5.90 3.69 -9.62
N ALA A 38 6.02 3.06 -10.81
CA ALA A 38 5.12 3.35 -11.92
C ALA A 38 3.64 3.08 -11.57
N LEU A 39 3.37 2.03 -10.80
CA LEU A 39 2.01 1.74 -10.33
C LEU A 39 1.53 2.78 -9.31
N ALA A 40 2.40 3.18 -8.38
CA ALA A 40 2.08 4.21 -7.39
C ALA A 40 1.79 5.56 -8.04
N GLU A 41 2.62 5.98 -9.01
CA GLU A 41 2.44 7.21 -9.79
C GLU A 41 1.11 7.19 -10.55
N ARG A 42 0.76 6.06 -11.16
CA ARG A 42 -0.54 5.91 -11.82
C ARG A 42 -1.69 6.15 -10.85
N VAL A 43 -1.69 5.49 -9.70
CA VAL A 43 -2.79 5.61 -8.71
C VAL A 43 -2.85 7.02 -8.14
N GLU A 44 -1.70 7.61 -7.84
CA GLU A 44 -1.62 9.00 -7.40
C GLU A 44 -2.23 9.94 -8.45
N SER A 45 -1.93 9.75 -9.73
CA SER A 45 -2.51 10.57 -10.81
C SER A 45 -4.03 10.39 -10.95
N GLU A 46 -4.55 9.16 -10.78
CA GLU A 46 -5.98 8.85 -10.83
C GLU A 46 -6.75 9.49 -9.65
N LEU A 47 -6.09 9.67 -8.50
CA LEU A 47 -6.69 10.09 -7.24
C LEU A 47 -5.94 11.27 -6.59
N ALA A 48 -5.44 12.21 -7.41
CA ALA A 48 -4.50 13.26 -6.99
C ALA A 48 -4.97 14.04 -5.76
N ALA A 49 -6.25 14.40 -5.69
CA ALA A 49 -6.82 15.14 -4.56
C ALA A 49 -6.67 14.40 -3.22
N HIS A 50 -6.77 13.06 -3.22
CA HIS A 50 -6.58 12.25 -2.02
C HIS A 50 -5.09 12.18 -1.63
N ALA A 51 -4.21 12.00 -2.61
CA ALA A 51 -2.78 11.95 -2.38
C ALA A 51 -2.25 13.29 -1.83
N GLU A 52 -2.66 14.42 -2.43
CA GLU A 52 -2.34 15.76 -1.94
C GLU A 52 -2.85 16.01 -0.53
N ALA A 53 -4.04 15.50 -0.19
CA ALA A 53 -4.58 15.64 1.15
C ALA A 53 -3.74 14.91 2.21
N ILE A 54 -3.22 13.72 1.89
CA ILE A 54 -2.29 12.99 2.75
C ILE A 54 -0.97 13.75 2.88
N ASP A 55 -0.40 14.20 1.77
CA ASP A 55 0.89 14.91 1.75
C ASP A 55 0.87 16.23 2.53
N ARG A 56 -0.27 16.95 2.50
CA ARG A 56 -0.46 18.16 3.31
C ARG A 56 -0.38 17.91 4.81
N VAL A 57 -0.79 16.72 5.28
CA VAL A 57 -0.81 16.37 6.70
C VAL A 57 0.48 15.69 7.14
N MET A 58 1.12 14.96 6.23
CA MET A 58 2.37 14.25 6.47
C MET A 58 3.57 15.03 5.92
N TYR A 59 4.14 14.57 4.81
CA TYR A 59 5.26 15.21 4.11
C TYR A 59 5.03 15.09 2.60
N ALA A 60 5.64 15.98 1.82
CA ALA A 60 5.51 15.96 0.36
C ALA A 60 6.03 14.63 -0.22
N GLY A 61 5.22 13.99 -1.07
CA GLY A 61 5.50 12.68 -1.67
C GLY A 61 5.22 11.48 -0.75
N SER A 62 4.63 11.71 0.44
CA SER A 62 4.33 10.63 1.38
C SER A 62 3.33 9.64 0.79
N ALA A 63 2.24 10.09 0.16
CA ALA A 63 1.22 9.23 -0.42
C ALA A 63 1.84 8.28 -1.44
N ARG A 64 2.60 8.82 -2.40
CA ARG A 64 3.30 8.04 -3.42
C ARG A 64 4.26 7.03 -2.81
N TYR A 65 5.11 7.45 -1.86
CA TYR A 65 6.08 6.55 -1.25
C TYR A 65 5.41 5.35 -0.57
N HIS A 66 4.34 5.58 0.19
CA HIS A 66 3.64 4.50 0.86
C HIS A 66 2.90 3.59 -0.13
N LEU A 67 2.33 4.16 -1.20
CA LEU A 67 1.72 3.41 -2.29
C LEU A 67 2.75 2.54 -3.03
N LYS A 68 3.95 3.04 -3.26
CA LYS A 68 5.07 2.27 -3.84
C LYS A 68 5.38 1.05 -2.99
N LEU A 69 5.45 1.20 -1.65
CA LEU A 69 5.71 0.07 -0.78
C LEU A 69 4.58 -0.98 -0.81
N LEU A 70 3.32 -0.55 -0.89
CA LEU A 70 2.19 -1.45 -1.09
C LEU A 70 2.28 -2.18 -2.43
N ALA A 71 2.56 -1.46 -3.52
CA ALA A 71 2.76 -2.06 -4.84
C ALA A 71 3.88 -3.10 -4.82
N GLY A 72 5.02 -2.76 -4.23
CA GLY A 72 6.14 -3.69 -4.10
C GLY A 72 5.78 -4.94 -3.26
N SER A 73 4.91 -4.81 -2.26
CA SER A 73 4.43 -5.98 -1.50
C SER A 73 3.53 -6.90 -2.32
N TRP A 74 2.69 -6.34 -3.21
CA TRP A 74 1.86 -7.12 -4.13
C TRP A 74 2.68 -7.80 -5.22
N LEU A 75 3.68 -7.11 -5.78
CA LEU A 75 4.59 -7.69 -6.77
C LEU A 75 5.36 -8.88 -6.18
N GLN A 76 5.93 -8.72 -4.98
CA GLN A 76 6.57 -9.84 -4.27
C GLN A 76 5.61 -10.98 -3.97
N ALA A 77 4.33 -10.68 -3.70
CA ALA A 77 3.32 -11.72 -3.50
C ALA A 77 2.98 -12.46 -4.80
N ALA A 78 2.91 -11.76 -5.93
CA ALA A 78 2.68 -12.35 -7.24
C ALA A 78 3.82 -13.28 -7.67
N GLU A 79 5.06 -12.95 -7.29
CA GLU A 79 6.24 -13.77 -7.53
C GLU A 79 6.41 -14.93 -6.53
N GLY A 80 5.56 -14.99 -5.49
CA GLY A 80 5.63 -16.02 -4.46
C GLY A 80 6.73 -15.81 -3.41
N THR A 81 7.42 -14.67 -3.43
CA THR A 81 8.47 -14.29 -2.47
C THR A 81 7.89 -14.05 -1.07
N VAL A 82 6.66 -13.54 -0.99
CA VAL A 82 5.91 -13.42 0.26
C VAL A 82 4.48 -13.97 0.10
N PRO A 83 3.82 -14.42 1.17
CA PRO A 83 2.40 -14.78 1.09
C PRO A 83 1.53 -13.59 0.71
N THR A 84 0.47 -13.80 -0.08
CA THR A 84 -0.55 -12.81 -0.43
C THR A 84 -1.10 -12.06 0.80
N THR A 85 -1.31 -12.76 1.91
CA THR A 85 -1.79 -12.17 3.16
C THR A 85 -0.87 -11.08 3.72
N THR A 86 0.41 -11.06 3.32
CA THR A 86 1.36 -10.03 3.73
C THR A 86 1.03 -8.69 3.05
N ALA A 87 0.70 -8.71 1.75
CA ALA A 87 0.26 -7.53 1.02
C ALA A 87 -1.11 -7.05 1.50
N GLU A 88 -2.04 -7.97 1.80
CA GLU A 88 -3.34 -7.63 2.40
C GLU A 88 -3.20 -6.93 3.76
N VAL A 89 -2.31 -7.41 4.63
CA VAL A 89 -2.05 -6.77 5.93
C VAL A 89 -1.45 -5.37 5.74
N PHE A 90 -0.63 -5.17 4.71
CA PHE A 90 -0.08 -3.85 4.42
C PHE A 90 -1.16 -2.91 3.87
N GLU A 91 -2.04 -3.39 2.98
CA GLU A 91 -3.22 -2.64 2.53
C GLU A 91 -4.06 -2.17 3.73
N GLU A 92 -4.39 -3.09 4.65
CA GLU A 92 -5.12 -2.77 5.89
C GLU A 92 -4.40 -1.70 6.72
N ALA A 93 -3.08 -1.79 6.82
CA ALA A 93 -2.29 -0.84 7.60
C ALA A 93 -2.26 0.56 6.97
N LEU A 94 -2.22 0.63 5.65
CA LEU A 94 -2.33 1.86 4.88
C LEU A 94 -3.72 2.50 5.00
N VAL A 95 -4.79 1.71 4.87
CA VAL A 95 -6.17 2.17 5.11
C VAL A 95 -6.32 2.72 6.52
N TRP A 96 -5.82 1.99 7.52
CA TRP A 96 -5.82 2.43 8.91
C TRP A 96 -5.08 3.76 9.11
N LYS A 97 -3.97 3.98 8.39
CA LYS A 97 -3.18 5.20 8.50
C LYS A 97 -3.82 6.37 7.76
N PHE A 98 -4.30 6.16 6.54
CA PHE A 98 -4.71 7.23 5.63
C PHE A 98 -6.10 7.76 5.94
N GLU A 99 -7.07 6.86 6.20
CA GLU A 99 -8.48 7.26 6.37
C GLU A 99 -8.69 8.33 7.46
N PRO A 100 -8.03 8.30 8.63
CA PRO A 100 -8.15 9.36 9.63
C PRO A 100 -7.47 10.68 9.25
N LEU A 101 -6.49 10.66 8.34
CA LEU A 101 -5.75 11.86 7.91
C LEU A 101 -6.52 12.63 6.82
N ALA A 102 -7.14 11.89 5.90
CA ALA A 102 -7.99 12.44 4.86
C ALA A 102 -9.14 11.48 4.57
N ARG A 103 -10.37 11.91 4.83
CA ARG A 103 -11.56 11.05 4.63
C ARG A 103 -11.65 10.57 3.18
N GLY A 104 -11.87 9.27 2.98
CA GLY A 104 -11.96 8.63 1.66
C GLY A 104 -10.60 8.29 1.02
N SER A 105 -9.48 8.64 1.66
CA SER A 105 -8.14 8.33 1.13
C SER A 105 -7.79 6.84 1.16
N SER A 106 -8.57 6.00 1.87
CA SER A 106 -8.51 4.54 1.74
C SER A 106 -8.66 4.04 0.30
N GLU A 107 -9.34 4.80 -0.58
CA GLU A 107 -9.46 4.48 -2.00
C GLU A 107 -8.10 4.39 -2.69
N LEU A 108 -7.08 5.15 -2.26
CA LEU A 108 -5.72 5.04 -2.80
C LEU A 108 -5.17 3.63 -2.66
N SER A 109 -5.31 3.05 -1.46
CA SER A 109 -4.79 1.71 -1.15
C SER A 109 -5.59 0.64 -1.87
N HIS A 110 -6.91 0.72 -1.84
CA HIS A 110 -7.79 -0.23 -2.52
C HIS A 110 -7.59 -0.22 -4.03
N ARG A 111 -7.48 0.97 -4.62
CA ARG A 111 -7.25 1.12 -6.06
C ARG A 111 -5.92 0.52 -6.48
N LEU A 112 -4.87 0.77 -5.71
CA LEU A 112 -3.55 0.20 -5.98
C LEU A 112 -3.57 -1.33 -5.89
N SER A 113 -4.14 -1.89 -4.83
CA SER A 113 -4.27 -3.33 -4.66
C SER A 113 -5.08 -3.97 -5.79
N ALA A 114 -6.19 -3.36 -6.20
CA ALA A 114 -6.99 -3.83 -7.31
C ALA A 114 -6.18 -3.89 -8.62
N LEU A 115 -5.47 -2.80 -8.96
CA LEU A 115 -4.61 -2.78 -10.14
C LEU A 115 -3.48 -3.81 -10.06
N ALA A 116 -2.82 -3.94 -8.91
CA ALA A 116 -1.74 -4.91 -8.71
C ALA A 116 -2.21 -6.37 -8.89
N ARG A 117 -3.48 -6.65 -8.55
CA ARG A 117 -4.12 -7.96 -8.75
C ARG A 117 -4.71 -8.15 -10.15
N GLY A 118 -4.63 -7.15 -11.03
CA GLY A 118 -5.23 -7.19 -12.38
C GLY A 118 -6.76 -7.02 -12.38
N GLU A 119 -7.34 -6.49 -11.30
CA GLU A 119 -8.77 -6.21 -11.20
C GLU A 119 -9.09 -4.93 -11.98
N VAL A 120 -9.77 -5.08 -13.12
CA VAL A 120 -10.27 -3.95 -13.91
C VAL A 120 -11.65 -3.55 -13.37
N ARG A 121 -11.90 -2.25 -13.15
CA ARG A 121 -13.28 -1.76 -12.95
C ARG A 121 -14.09 -2.18 -14.17
N LYS A 122 -15.10 -3.03 -14.00
CA LYS A 122 -16.12 -3.22 -15.03
C LYS A 122 -16.76 -1.85 -15.26
N GLU A 123 -16.58 -1.32 -16.47
CA GLU A 123 -17.34 -0.16 -16.97
C GLU A 123 -18.85 -0.44 -16.95
#